data_AF-A0A5Q2TQB9-F1
#
_entry.id   AF-A0A5Q2TQB9-F1
#
_cell.length_a   1.000
_cell.length_b   1.000
_cell.length_c   1.000
_cell.angle_alpha   90.00
_cell.angle_beta   90.00
_cell.angle_gamma   90.00
#
_symmetry.space_group_name_H-M   'P 1'
#
loop_
_entity.id
_entity.type
_entity.pdbx_description
1 polymer ?
#
loop_
_entity_poly.entity_id
_entity_poly.type
_entity_poly.pdbx_seq_one_letter_code
_entity_poly.pdbx_strand_id
1 'polypeptide(L)'
;MVKIKADKRFRDRITKKPIKAGTVVEADEERLELLKKHKINYEIVEENKGDSILDGNVSEVVERLVDLESEQVSELIEKEKTGKARKGVLEHLESLLAE
;
A
#
# COMPACT_ATOMS: atom_id res chain seq x y z
N MET A 1 3.47 1.26 -3.73
CA MET A 1 3.16 2.01 -4.97
C MET A 1 2.39 3.25 -4.59
N VAL A 2 2.69 4.43 -5.12
CA VAL A 2 1.94 5.66 -4.80
C VAL A 2 1.31 6.24 -6.05
N LYS A 3 0.05 6.63 -6.04
CA LYS A 3 -0.52 7.39 -7.17
C LYS A 3 -0.08 8.84 -7.06
N ILE A 4 0.47 9.32 -8.14
CA ILE A 4 0.95 10.69 -8.27
C ILE A 4 0.28 11.37 -9.46
N LYS A 5 0.27 12.69 -9.41
CA LYS A 5 -0.17 13.55 -10.49
C LYS A 5 0.96 14.52 -10.80
N ALA A 6 1.53 14.39 -11.99
CA ALA A 6 2.62 15.26 -12.43
C ALA A 6 2.07 16.56 -13.04
N ASP A 7 2.72 17.69 -12.76
CA ASP A 7 2.38 19.00 -13.35
C ASP A 7 2.73 19.06 -14.85
N LYS A 8 3.75 18.31 -15.28
CA LYS A 8 4.22 18.27 -16.68
C LYS A 8 4.03 16.90 -17.31
N ARG A 9 3.96 16.90 -18.64
CA ARG A 9 4.04 15.66 -19.42
C ARG A 9 5.39 15.00 -19.20
N PHE A 10 5.40 13.70 -19.04
CA PHE A 10 6.64 12.93 -18.94
C PHE A 10 6.52 11.64 -19.74
N ARG A 11 7.66 11.12 -20.19
CA ARG A 11 7.70 9.83 -20.85
C ARG A 11 7.89 8.77 -19.79
N ASP A 12 6.95 7.87 -19.73
CA ASP A 12 7.04 6.77 -18.82
C ASP A 12 8.09 5.77 -19.26
N ARG A 13 8.90 5.27 -18.34
CA ARG A 13 9.97 4.32 -18.67
C ARG A 13 9.50 2.87 -18.66
N ILE A 14 8.46 2.57 -17.87
CA ILE A 14 7.85 1.25 -17.73
C ILE A 14 6.97 0.94 -18.96
N THR A 15 5.94 1.75 -19.19
CA THR A 15 5.00 1.60 -20.31
C THR A 15 5.54 2.18 -21.63
N LYS A 16 6.67 2.90 -21.60
CA LYS A 16 7.28 3.62 -22.73
C LYS A 16 6.39 4.68 -23.38
N LYS A 17 5.20 4.94 -22.83
CA LYS A 17 4.19 5.86 -23.35
C LYS A 17 4.34 7.26 -22.75
N PRO A 18 4.03 8.31 -23.51
CA PRO A 18 3.95 9.67 -22.97
C PRO A 18 2.70 9.80 -22.08
N ILE A 19 2.90 10.24 -20.84
CA ILE A 19 1.83 10.58 -19.89
C ILE A 19 1.62 12.09 -19.96
N LYS A 20 0.35 12.53 -20.06
CA LYS A 20 -0.01 13.95 -20.12
C LYS A 20 0.10 14.58 -18.73
N ALA A 21 0.37 15.89 -18.70
CA ALA A 21 0.28 16.70 -17.49
C ALA A 21 -1.11 16.53 -16.82
N GLY A 22 -1.13 16.46 -15.49
CA GLY A 22 -2.35 16.31 -14.69
C GLY A 22 -2.97 14.91 -14.69
N THR A 23 -2.34 13.93 -15.32
CA THR A 23 -2.81 12.53 -15.27
C THR A 23 -2.39 11.89 -13.95
N VAL A 24 -3.34 11.26 -13.26
CA VAL A 24 -3.06 10.44 -12.08
C VAL A 24 -2.54 9.09 -12.55
N VAL A 25 -1.35 8.71 -12.10
CA VAL A 25 -0.72 7.44 -12.44
C VAL A 25 -0.07 6.83 -11.21
N GLU A 26 -0.08 5.51 -11.14
CA GLU A 26 0.68 4.78 -10.12
C GLU A 26 2.18 5.04 -10.33
N ALA A 27 2.94 5.14 -9.26
CA ALA A 27 4.36 5.39 -9.28
C ALA A 27 5.08 4.57 -8.22
N ASP A 28 6.06 3.83 -8.72
CA ASP A 28 7.08 3.15 -7.95
C ASP A 28 8.26 4.08 -7.68
N GLU A 29 9.19 3.65 -6.83
CA GLU A 29 10.41 4.42 -6.50
C GLU A 29 11.16 4.88 -7.75
N GLU A 30 11.34 4.01 -8.76
CA GLU A 30 11.99 4.36 -10.03
C GLU A 30 11.29 5.51 -10.77
N ARG A 31 9.95 5.55 -10.73
CA ARG A 31 9.17 6.60 -11.41
C ARG A 31 9.27 7.93 -10.67
N LEU A 32 9.32 7.90 -9.34
CA LEU A 32 9.56 9.08 -8.51
C LEU A 32 10.97 9.65 -8.72
N GLU A 33 11.99 8.79 -8.82
CA GLU A 33 13.36 9.20 -9.13
C GLU A 33 13.47 9.87 -10.50
N LEU A 34 12.77 9.37 -11.52
CA LEU A 34 12.73 9.99 -12.84
C LEU A 34 12.14 11.40 -12.77
N LEU A 35 11.06 11.60 -12.04
CA LEU A 35 10.44 12.91 -11.88
C LEU A 35 11.38 13.88 -11.18
N LYS A 36 12.08 13.44 -10.12
CA LYS A 36 13.13 14.23 -9.46
C LYS A 36 14.27 14.57 -10.41
N LYS A 37 14.79 13.61 -11.16
CA LYS A 37 15.89 13.80 -12.12
C LYS A 37 15.53 14.79 -13.23
N HIS A 38 14.28 14.75 -13.70
CA HIS A 38 13.77 15.64 -14.73
C HIS A 38 13.21 16.97 -14.18
N LYS A 39 13.33 17.22 -12.87
CA LYS A 39 12.78 18.41 -12.19
C LYS A 39 11.29 18.63 -12.51
N ILE A 40 10.53 17.53 -12.51
CA ILE A 40 9.09 17.54 -12.72
C ILE A 40 8.42 17.51 -11.36
N ASN A 41 7.64 18.55 -11.07
CA ASN A 41 6.84 18.59 -9.87
C ASN A 41 5.68 17.60 -9.97
N TYR A 42 5.42 16.89 -8.88
CA TYR A 42 4.32 15.95 -8.77
C TYR A 42 3.67 16.08 -7.40
N GLU A 43 2.37 15.82 -7.35
CA GLU A 43 1.58 15.71 -6.14
C GLU A 43 1.25 14.24 -5.90
N ILE A 44 1.41 13.76 -4.67
CA ILE A 44 0.98 12.43 -4.28
C ILE A 44 -0.53 12.52 -4.03
N VAL A 45 -1.31 11.89 -4.91
CA VAL A 45 -2.79 11.93 -4.86
C VAL A 45 -3.33 10.79 -4.01
N GLU A 46 -2.65 9.66 -4.00
CA GLU A 46 -3.03 8.50 -3.18
C GLU A 46 -1.76 7.76 -2.79
N GLU A 47 -1.43 7.76 -1.51
CA GLU A 47 -0.37 6.90 -1.02
C GLU A 47 -0.98 5.51 -0.88
N ASN A 48 -0.82 4.65 -1.89
CA ASN A 48 -1.10 3.23 -1.74
C ASN A 48 0.02 2.67 -0.84
N LYS A 49 -0.03 3.01 0.46
CA LYS A 49 0.55 2.20 1.53
C LYS A 49 -0.05 0.82 1.28
N GLY A 50 0.75 -0.05 0.68
CA GLY A 50 0.28 -1.25 0.00
C GLY A 50 -0.74 -1.99 0.85
N ASP A 51 -1.77 -2.53 0.19
CA ASP A 51 -2.76 -3.46 0.74
C ASP A 51 -2.28 -4.00 2.09
N SER A 52 -2.66 -3.32 3.17
CA SER A 52 -2.37 -3.89 4.47
C SER A 52 -3.10 -5.22 4.48
N ILE A 53 -2.48 -6.28 5.01
CA ILE A 53 -3.16 -7.57 5.19
C ILE A 53 -4.50 -7.38 5.91
N LEU A 54 -4.60 -6.31 6.71
CA LEU A 54 -5.76 -5.86 7.47
C LEU A 54 -6.81 -5.05 6.67
N ASP A 55 -6.55 -4.75 5.39
CA ASP A 55 -7.49 -4.04 4.52
C ASP A 55 -8.37 -5.02 3.73
N GLY A 56 -9.67 -4.70 3.66
CA GLY A 56 -10.73 -5.64 3.24
C GLY A 56 -11.74 -5.95 4.34
N ASN A 57 -12.62 -6.92 4.08
CA ASN A 57 -13.60 -7.44 5.05
C ASN A 57 -12.96 -8.42 6.04
N VAL A 58 -13.61 -8.65 7.19
CA VAL A 58 -13.08 -9.53 8.26
C VAL A 58 -12.71 -10.91 7.70
N SER A 59 -13.58 -11.53 6.89
CA SER A 59 -13.29 -12.85 6.29
C SER A 59 -12.07 -12.83 5.35
N GLU A 60 -11.94 -11.81 4.50
CA GLU A 60 -10.80 -11.72 3.56
C GLU A 60 -9.48 -11.48 4.30
N VAL A 61 -9.51 -10.67 5.36
CA VAL A 61 -8.35 -10.42 6.21
C VAL A 61 -7.94 -11.70 6.92
N VAL A 62 -8.90 -12.43 7.50
CA VAL A 62 -8.67 -13.72 8.16
C VAL A 62 -8.05 -14.75 7.22
N GLU A 63 -8.53 -14.85 5.97
CA GLU A 63 -7.94 -15.75 4.97
C GLU A 63 -6.52 -15.37 4.57
N ARG A 64 -6.16 -14.07 4.60
CA ARG A 64 -4.80 -13.58 4.34
C ARG A 64 -3.84 -13.77 5.50
N LEU A 65 -4.35 -14.05 6.70
CA LEU A 65 -3.57 -14.24 7.94
C LEU A 65 -3.09 -15.69 8.14
N VAL A 66 -3.45 -16.59 7.24
CA VAL A 66 -3.01 -17.99 7.26
C VAL A 66 -1.51 -18.08 7.01
N ASP A 67 -0.79 -18.88 7.82
CA ASP A 67 0.65 -19.16 7.69
C ASP A 67 1.60 -18.00 8.07
N LEU A 68 1.19 -17.12 8.99
CA LEU A 68 2.06 -16.06 9.51
C LEU A 68 2.89 -16.51 10.71
N GLU A 69 4.14 -16.04 10.79
CA GLU A 69 4.98 -16.25 11.96
C GLU A 69 4.50 -15.44 13.16
N SER A 70 4.73 -15.96 14.37
CA SER A 70 4.28 -15.36 15.63
C SER A 70 4.76 -13.92 15.83
N GLU A 71 5.96 -13.58 15.36
CA GLU A 71 6.46 -12.19 15.36
C GLU A 71 5.59 -11.28 14.48
N GLN A 72 5.23 -11.72 13.27
CA GLN A 72 4.40 -10.95 12.33
C GLN A 72 2.96 -10.80 12.84
N VAL A 73 2.41 -11.85 13.47
CA VAL A 73 1.08 -11.82 14.10
C VAL A 73 1.02 -10.77 15.20
N SER A 74 2.05 -10.67 16.05
CA SER A 74 2.09 -9.68 17.13
C SER A 74 2.08 -8.24 16.61
N GLU A 75 2.86 -7.95 15.57
CA GLU A 75 2.86 -6.64 14.92
C GLU A 75 1.50 -6.31 14.28
N LEU A 76 0.83 -7.29 13.70
CA LEU A 76 -0.48 -7.12 13.06
C LEU A 76 -1.58 -6.86 14.09
N ILE A 77 -1.50 -7.48 15.27
CA ILE A 77 -2.41 -7.18 16.39
C ILE A 77 -2.28 -5.72 16.81
N GLU A 78 -1.06 -5.20 16.95
CA GLU A 78 -0.84 -3.80 17.31
C GLU A 78 -1.32 -2.83 16.22
N LYS A 79 -1.07 -3.17 14.94
CA LYS A 79 -1.56 -2.40 13.78
C LYS A 79 -3.10 -2.41 13.68
N GLU A 80 -3.75 -3.53 13.97
CA GLU A 80 -5.21 -3.63 13.97
C GLU A 80 -5.81 -2.87 15.17
N LYS A 81 -5.21 -2.98 16.37
CA LYS A 81 -5.63 -2.24 17.58
C LYS A 81 -5.53 -0.72 17.41
N THR A 82 -4.48 -0.25 16.73
CA THR A 82 -4.28 1.19 16.43
C THR A 82 -5.06 1.68 15.23
N GLY A 83 -5.51 0.76 14.37
CA GLY A 83 -6.32 1.05 13.18
C GLY A 83 -7.83 0.93 13.43
N LYS A 84 -8.44 -0.11 12.85
CA LYS A 84 -9.91 -0.31 12.83
C LYS A 84 -10.43 -1.11 14.02
N ALA A 85 -9.54 -1.74 14.80
CA ALA A 85 -9.83 -2.51 16.02
C ALA A 85 -10.98 -3.50 15.88
N ARG A 86 -11.04 -4.24 14.76
CA ARG A 86 -12.13 -5.18 14.48
C ARG A 86 -11.97 -6.42 15.36
N LYS A 87 -12.96 -6.69 16.22
CA LYS A 87 -12.95 -7.84 17.14
C LYS A 87 -12.68 -9.17 16.43
N GLY A 88 -13.38 -9.45 15.32
CA GLY A 88 -13.22 -10.71 14.60
C GLY A 88 -11.84 -10.94 13.97
N VAL A 89 -11.10 -9.88 13.63
CA VAL A 89 -9.72 -10.00 13.13
C VAL A 89 -8.75 -10.22 14.29
N LEU A 90 -8.96 -9.50 15.40
CA LEU A 90 -8.15 -9.64 16.62
C LEU A 90 -8.28 -11.03 17.23
N GLU A 91 -9.49 -11.58 17.33
CA GLU A 91 -9.71 -12.93 17.86
C GLU A 91 -9.00 -14.00 17.00
N HIS A 92 -8.96 -13.82 15.68
CA HIS A 92 -8.27 -14.74 14.79
C HIS A 92 -6.74 -14.64 14.93
N LEU A 93 -6.21 -13.42 14.98
CA LEU A 93 -4.79 -13.18 15.23
C LEU A 93 -4.34 -13.72 16.60
N GLU A 94 -5.14 -13.53 17.65
CA GLU A 94 -4.85 -14.07 18.99
C GLU A 94 -4.91 -15.61 19.01
N SER A 95 -5.79 -16.21 18.22
CA SER A 95 -5.85 -17.68 18.06
C SER A 95 -4.58 -18.22 17.37
N LEU A 96 -4.11 -17.54 16.31
CA LEU A 96 -2.87 -17.90 15.60
C LEU A 96 -1.62 -17.78 16.47
N LEU A 97 -1.62 -16.88 17.46
CA LEU A 97 -0.51 -16.69 18.39
C LEU A 97 -0.51 -17.71 19.55
N ALA A 98 -1.66 -18.35 19.80
CA ALA A 98 -1.86 -19.32 20.87
C ALA A 98 -1.70 -20.78 20.42
N GLU A 99 -1.56 -21.04 19.12
CA GLU A 99 -1.28 -22.34 18.51
C GLU A 99 0.24 -22.61 18.42
#